data_AF-A0A1Z4N166-F1
#
_entry.id   AF-A0A1Z4N166-F1
#
_cell.length_a   1.000
_cell.length_b   1.000
_cell.length_c   1.000
_cell.angle_alpha   90.00
_cell.angle_beta   90.00
_cell.angle_gamma   90.00
#
_symmetry.space_group_name_H-M   'P 1'
#
loop_
_entity.id
_entity.type
_entity.pdbx_description
1 polymer ?
#
loop_
_entity_poly.entity_id
_entity_poly.type
_entity_poly.pdbx_seq_one_letter_code
_entity_poly.pdbx_strand_id
1 'polypeptide(L)' 'MQEVRSNRTWSDIRNLTAFHTTQPVQAQIPKTPQVLVQATSWHRNAKGKIELVASQSPIAGQPPLTCAAIPLSKL' A
#
# COMPACT_ATOMS: atom_id res chain seq x y z
N MET A 1 -24.91 -11.34 -69.82
CA MET A 1 -24.11 -10.36 -69.06
C MET A 1 -23.74 -11.02 -67.74
N GLN A 2 -22.46 -11.31 -67.52
CA GLN A 2 -22.00 -12.10 -66.38
C GLN A 2 -21.76 -11.18 -65.18
N GLU A 3 -22.46 -11.44 -64.07
CA GLU A 3 -22.37 -10.60 -62.87
C GLU A 3 -21.14 -11.01 -62.06
N VAL A 4 -20.11 -10.14 -62.10
CA VAL A 4 -18.89 -10.30 -61.31
C VAL A 4 -19.22 -9.93 -59.87
N ARG A 5 -19.56 -10.94 -59.06
CA ARG A 5 -19.62 -10.79 -57.61
C ARG A 5 -18.18 -10.70 -57.08
N SER A 6 -17.66 -9.49 -56.93
CA SER A 6 -16.37 -9.27 -56.28
C SER A 6 -16.49 -9.70 -54.82
N ASN A 7 -15.94 -10.86 -54.48
CA ASN A 7 -15.87 -11.37 -53.12
C ASN A 7 -14.79 -10.55 -52.37
N ARG A 8 -15.11 -9.29 -52.06
CA ARG A 8 -14.19 -8.37 -51.39
C ARG A 8 -14.21 -8.72 -49.91
N THR A 9 -13.29 -9.59 -49.50
CA THR A 9 -12.98 -9.83 -48.09
C THR A 9 -12.75 -8.47 -47.44
N TRP A 10 -13.57 -8.15 -46.44
CA TRP A 10 -13.40 -6.92 -45.67
C TRP A 10 -11.99 -6.91 -45.07
N SER A 11 -11.12 -6.07 -45.61
CA SER A 11 -9.77 -5.85 -45.08
C SER A 11 -9.79 -4.60 -44.19
N ASP A 12 -10.24 -4.74 -42.95
CA ASP A 12 -10.08 -3.69 -41.95
C ASP A 12 -8.64 -3.71 -41.42
N ILE A 13 -7.76 -2.93 -42.05
CA ILE A 13 -6.40 -2.71 -41.52
C ILE A 13 -6.52 -1.55 -40.53
N ARG A 14 -6.79 -1.87 -39.26
CA ARG A 14 -6.72 -0.87 -38.19
C ARG A 14 -5.27 -0.45 -38.03
N ASN A 15 -5.00 0.82 -38.33
CA ASN A 15 -3.70 1.40 -38.07
C ASN A 15 -3.49 1.54 -36.54
N LEU A 16 -2.59 0.72 -35.99
CA LEU A 16 -2.26 0.72 -34.56
C LEU A 16 -1.12 1.68 -34.19
N THR A 17 -0.55 2.43 -35.16
CA THR A 17 0.59 3.32 -34.88
C THR A 17 0.26 4.45 -33.91
N ALA A 18 -1.02 4.82 -33.80
CA ALA A 18 -1.49 5.79 -32.82
C ALA A 18 -1.24 5.35 -31.36
N PHE A 19 -1.14 4.04 -31.09
CA PHE A 19 -0.95 3.50 -29.74
C PHE A 19 0.51 3.27 -29.35
N HIS A 20 1.45 3.35 -30.30
CA HIS A 20 2.89 3.30 -30.02
C HIS A 20 3.41 4.57 -29.34
N THR A 21 2.61 5.65 -29.30
CA THR A 21 2.92 6.87 -28.53
C THR A 21 2.41 6.77 -27.08
N THR A 22 2.39 5.58 -26.52
CA THR A 22 2.26 5.42 -25.07
C THR A 22 3.63 5.75 -24.48
N GLN A 23 3.79 6.97 -23.94
CA GLN A 23 4.84 7.19 -22.96
C GLN A 23 4.70 6.08 -21.93
N PRO A 24 5.76 5.33 -21.60
CA PRO A 24 5.66 4.28 -20.60
C PRO A 24 5.20 4.95 -19.31
N VAL A 25 3.97 4.68 -18.88
CA VAL A 25 3.52 5.00 -17.53
C VAL A 25 4.44 4.18 -16.63
N GLN A 26 5.45 4.85 -16.09
CA GLN A 26 6.39 4.22 -15.19
C GLN A 26 5.61 3.88 -13.93
N ALA A 27 5.28 2.60 -13.77
CA ALA A 27 4.57 2.12 -12.59
C ALA A 27 5.36 2.55 -11.35
N GLN A 28 4.72 3.35 -10.49
CA GLN A 28 5.33 3.72 -9.22
C GLN A 28 5.39 2.48 -8.35
N ILE A 29 6.60 2.10 -7.92
CA ILE A 29 6.78 0.99 -6.99
C ILE A 29 6.13 1.41 -5.66
N PRO A 30 5.11 0.69 -5.17
CA PRO A 30 4.57 0.94 -3.84
C PRO A 30 5.71 0.80 -2.84
N LYS A 31 5.92 1.82 -2.00
CA LYS A 31 6.89 1.68 -0.91
C LYS A 31 6.46 0.50 -0.05
N THR A 32 7.41 -0.36 0.31
CA THR A 32 7.15 -1.43 1.27
C THR A 32 6.61 -0.80 2.56
N PRO A 33 5.44 -1.24 3.05
CA PRO A 33 4.89 -0.69 4.28
C PRO A 33 5.87 -0.96 5.41
N GLN A 34 6.31 0.10 6.08
CA GLN A 34 7.18 0.00 7.23
C GLN A 34 6.36 -0.46 8.42
N VAL A 35 6.79 -1.55 9.06
CA VAL A 35 6.15 -2.05 10.28
C VAL A 35 6.41 -1.04 11.38
N LEU A 36 5.37 -0.31 11.79
CA LEU A 36 5.44 0.59 12.94
C LEU A 36 5.41 -0.25 14.22
N VAL A 37 6.42 -0.06 15.07
CA VAL A 37 6.50 -0.68 16.40
C VAL A 37 6.36 0.38 17.48
N GLN A 38 5.62 0.05 18.54
CA GLN A 38 5.46 0.93 19.69
C GLN A 38 6.75 0.96 20.52
N ALA A 39 7.17 2.15 20.94
CA ALA A 39 8.33 2.28 21.83
C ALA A 39 7.96 1.79 23.24
N THR A 40 8.84 0.97 23.82
CA THR A 40 8.66 0.42 25.18
C THR A 40 9.30 1.29 26.25
N SER A 41 10.34 2.05 25.89
CA SER A 41 11.05 2.94 26.81
C SER A 41 11.82 4.01 26.04
N TRP A 42 12.39 4.97 26.76
CA TRP A 42 13.30 5.97 26.24
C TRP A 42 14.37 6.30 27.27
N HIS A 43 15.55 6.72 26.83
CA HIS A 43 16.58 7.24 27.72
C HIS A 43 17.40 8.34 27.02
N ARG A 44 18.26 9.02 27.79
CA ARG A 44 19.29 9.90 27.22
C ARG A 44 20.59 9.12 27.06
N ASN A 45 21.25 9.28 25.93
CA ASN A 45 22.60 8.73 25.75
C ASN A 45 23.65 9.62 26.42
N ALA A 46 24.91 9.18 26.42
CA ALA A 46 26.03 9.93 27.02
C ALA A 46 26.27 11.32 26.38
N LYS A 47 25.70 11.58 25.20
CA LYS A 47 25.74 12.88 24.50
C LYS A 47 24.51 13.74 24.81
N GLY A 48 23.62 13.29 25.69
CA GLY A 48 22.40 14.00 26.09
C GLY A 48 21.23 13.90 25.09
N LYS A 49 21.36 13.12 24.02
CA LYS A 49 20.28 12.92 23.02
C LYS A 49 19.28 11.88 23.51
N ILE A 50 18.01 12.06 23.18
CA ILE A 50 16.95 11.11 23.49
C ILE A 50 16.98 9.96 22.48
N GLU A 51 16.96 8.73 22.97
CA GLU A 51 16.86 7.51 22.19
C GLU A 51 15.61 6.74 22.62
N LEU A 52 14.85 6.26 21.64
CA LEU A 52 13.67 5.41 21.86
C LEU A 52 14.11 3.94 21.79
N VAL A 53 13.68 3.15 22.77
CA VAL A 53 13.95 1.72 22.84
C VAL A 53 12.65 0.96 22.55
N ALA A 54 12.65 0.17 21.48
CA ALA A 54 11.57 -0.73 21.13
C ALA A 54 12.07 -2.17 21.25
N SER A 55 11.82 -2.83 22.38
CA SER A 55 11.98 -4.27 22.45
C SER A 55 10.83 -4.92 21.68
N GLN A 56 11.14 -5.89 20.82
CA GLN A 56 10.12 -6.76 20.23
C GLN A 56 9.53 -7.60 21.36
N SER A 57 8.49 -7.08 22.02
CA SER A 57 7.69 -7.92 22.90
C SER A 57 6.98 -8.95 22.03
N PRO A 58 7.04 -10.26 22.32
CA PRO A 58 6.12 -11.19 21.71
C PRO A 58 4.71 -10.77 22.17
N ILE A 59 3.98 -10.07 21.31
CA ILE A 59 2.57 -9.72 21.52
C ILE A 59 1.77 -10.99 21.29
N ALA A 60 1.97 -12.00 22.13
CA ALA A 60 1.00 -13.05 22.35
C ALA A 60 0.25 -12.67 23.63
N GLY A 61 -0.75 -11.79 23.50
CA GLY A 61 -1.77 -11.62 24.53
C GLY A 61 -1.69 -10.39 25.43
N GLN A 62 -1.11 -9.26 25.00
CA GLN A 62 -1.39 -7.99 25.70
C GLN A 62 -2.77 -7.46 25.26
N PRO A 63 -3.78 -7.43 26.15
CA PRO A 63 -5.08 -6.87 25.80
C PRO A 63 -4.95 -5.36 25.54
N PRO A 64 -5.75 -4.80 24.62
CA PRO A 64 -5.74 -3.36 24.37
C PRO A 64 -6.07 -2.63 25.68
N LEU A 65 -5.28 -1.61 26.01
CA LEU A 65 -5.54 -0.74 27.15
C LEU A 65 -6.83 0.04 26.89
N THR A 66 -7.95 -0.43 27.44
CA THR A 66 -9.24 0.26 27.36
C THR A 66 -9.44 1.13 28.61
N CYS A 67 -9.72 2.42 28.40
CA CYS A 67 -10.11 3.32 29.47
C CYS A 67 -11.58 3.06 29.85
N ALA A 68 -11.85 1.97 30.58
CA ALA A 68 -13.14 1.77 31.21
C ALA A 68 -13.16 2.50 32.57
N ALA A 69 -14.10 3.42 32.76
CA ALA A 69 -14.30 4.08 34.04
C ALA A 69 -14.75 3.08 35.11
N ILE A 70 -14.17 3.14 36.31
CA ILE A 70 -14.59 2.35 37.46
C ILE A 70 -15.97 2.86 37.89
N PRO A 71 -17.03 2.02 37.89
CA PRO A 71 -18.33 2.46 38.40
C PRO A 71 -18.21 2.71 39.90
N LEU A 72 -18.54 3.93 40.35
CA LEU A 72 -18.74 4.20 41.77
C LEU A 72 -19.94 3.38 42.25
N SER A 73 -19.69 2.37 43.08
CA SER A 73 -20.74 1.72 43.85
C SER A 73 -21.34 2.77 44.80
N LYS A 74 -22.59 3.16 44.56
CA LYS A 74 -23.36 3.93 45.53
C LYS A 74 -23.57 3.03 46.76
N LEU A 75 -23.09 3.51 47.91
CA LEU A 75 -23.49 3.06 49.24
C LEU A 75 -24.98 3.29 49.46
#